data_AF-A0A7J4EYI5-F1
#
_entry.id   AF-A0A7J4EYI5-F1
#
_cell.length_a   1.000
_cell.length_b   1.000
_cell.length_c   1.000
_cell.angle_alpha   90.00
_cell.angle_beta   90.00
_cell.angle_gamma   90.00
#
_symmetry.space_group_name_H-M   'P 1'
#
loop_
_entity.id
_entity.type
_entity.pdbx_description
1 polymer ?
#
loop_
_entity_poly.entity_id
_entity_poly.type
_entity_poly.pdbx_seq_one_letter_code
_entity_poly.pdbx_strand_id
1 'polypeptide(L)'
;AKRLKVDAVVAPATRPERLKTIKDIVGDIAVMSPGIGAQGGDLNKVLDILTEDDYIIVGRDIYESENPANRAEYYYNILRLR
;
A
#
# COMPACT_ATOMS: atom_id res chain seq x y z
N ALA A 1 -0.68 -0.20 18.61
CA ALA A 1 -0.04 0.84 17.79
C ALA A 1 0.16 2.13 18.60
N LYS A 2 -0.87 2.98 18.77
CA LYS A 2 -0.78 4.30 19.46
C LYS A 2 -0.02 4.30 20.80
N ARG A 3 -0.43 3.47 21.76
CA ARG A 3 0.24 3.36 23.08
C ARG A 3 1.71 2.93 22.98
N LEU A 4 2.03 2.10 22.00
CA LEU A 4 3.38 1.57 21.79
C LEU A 4 4.26 2.51 20.94
N LYS A 5 3.70 3.60 20.40
CA LYS A 5 4.41 4.58 19.56
C LYS A 5 5.22 3.92 18.43
N VAL A 6 4.57 3.00 17.72
CA VAL A 6 5.18 2.35 16.55
C VAL A 6 5.27 3.34 15.40
N ASP A 7 6.28 3.18 14.54
CA ASP A 7 6.47 4.03 13.37
C ASP A 7 5.40 3.79 12.29
N ALA A 8 4.97 2.53 12.13
CA ALA A 8 3.97 2.15 11.15
C ALA A 8 3.18 0.90 11.56
N VAL A 9 2.06 0.65 10.88
CA VAL A 9 1.30 -0.62 10.94
C VAL A 9 1.18 -1.25 9.57
N VAL A 10 0.96 -2.57 9.53
CA VAL A 10 0.71 -3.31 8.29
C VAL A 10 -0.79 -3.60 8.15
N ALA A 11 -1.39 -3.27 7.01
CA ALA A 11 -2.81 -3.48 6.73
C ALA A 11 -3.04 -4.07 5.31
N PRO A 12 -4.07 -4.89 5.09
CA PRO A 12 -4.18 -5.65 3.83
C PRO A 12 -4.73 -4.81 2.66
N ALA A 13 -3.97 -4.69 1.57
CA ALA A 13 -4.43 -4.07 0.31
C ALA A 13 -5.57 -4.88 -0.36
N THR A 14 -5.63 -6.19 -0.12
CA THR A 14 -6.65 -7.10 -0.69
C THR A 14 -8.02 -6.97 -0.01
N ARG A 15 -8.13 -6.16 1.06
CA ARG A 15 -9.39 -5.93 1.78
C ARG A 15 -9.55 -4.43 2.10
N PRO A 16 -9.92 -3.58 1.11
CA PRO A 16 -9.99 -2.13 1.28
C PRO A 16 -10.84 -1.67 2.48
N GLU A 17 -11.97 -2.33 2.76
CA GLU A 17 -12.80 -1.99 3.93
C GLU A 17 -12.06 -2.19 5.27
N ARG A 18 -11.23 -3.23 5.36
CA ARG A 18 -10.38 -3.45 6.54
C ARG A 18 -9.23 -2.46 6.60
N LEU A 19 -8.63 -2.13 5.45
CA LEU A 19 -7.60 -1.09 5.37
C LEU A 19 -8.14 0.24 5.88
N LYS A 20 -9.30 0.68 5.40
CA LYS A 20 -9.98 1.90 5.84
C LYS A 20 -10.27 1.89 7.34
N THR A 21 -10.86 0.80 7.84
CA THR A 21 -11.12 0.63 9.28
C THR A 21 -9.85 0.77 10.11
N ILE A 22 -8.72 0.20 9.64
CA ILE A 22 -7.44 0.31 10.35
C ILE A 22 -6.92 1.74 10.28
N LYS A 23 -6.95 2.40 9.12
CA LYS A 23 -6.51 3.79 8.94
C LYS A 23 -7.27 4.73 9.89
N ASP A 24 -8.59 4.59 9.99
CA ASP A 24 -9.44 5.37 10.90
C ASP A 24 -9.04 5.15 12.38
N ILE A 25 -8.68 3.93 12.76
CA ILE A 25 -8.26 3.61 14.13
C ILE A 25 -6.87 4.18 14.44
N VAL A 26 -5.92 4.08 13.51
CA VAL A 26 -4.51 4.45 13.76
C VAL A 26 -4.23 5.94 13.55
N GLY A 27 -5.02 6.65 12.75
CA GLY A 27 -4.85 8.07 12.45
C GLY A 27 -3.54 8.33 11.69
N ASP A 28 -2.72 9.21 12.23
CA ASP A 28 -1.46 9.68 11.61
C ASP A 28 -0.32 8.66 11.62
N ILE A 29 -0.49 7.49 12.25
CA ILE A 29 0.51 6.42 12.17
C ILE A 29 0.49 5.87 10.74
N ALA A 30 1.65 5.85 10.09
CA ALA A 30 1.80 5.36 8.72
C ALA A 30 1.29 3.92 8.55
N VAL A 31 0.70 3.66 7.39
CA VAL A 31 0.20 2.34 7.01
C VAL A 31 0.98 1.80 5.83
N MET A 32 1.49 0.57 5.97
CA MET A 32 2.13 -0.18 4.90
C MET A 32 1.18 -1.28 4.39
N SER A 33 0.81 -1.22 3.12
CA SER A 33 -0.23 -2.08 2.53
C SER A 33 0.30 -3.11 1.52
N PRO A 34 0.60 -4.35 1.95
CA PRO A 34 0.92 -5.43 1.02
C PRO A 34 -0.31 -6.01 0.33
N GLY A 35 -0.09 -6.57 -0.85
CA GLY A 35 -1.11 -7.33 -1.60
C GLY A 35 -1.51 -6.73 -2.96
N ILE A 36 -0.86 -5.65 -3.38
CA ILE A 36 -1.01 -5.11 -4.73
C ILE A 36 -0.31 -6.02 -5.77
N GLY A 37 -0.88 -6.10 -6.99
CA GLY A 37 -0.34 -6.89 -8.09
C GLY A 37 -0.71 -8.37 -7.97
N ALA A 38 0.26 -9.24 -7.67
CA ALA A 38 0.10 -10.70 -7.68
C ALA A 38 -0.99 -11.28 -6.75
N GLN A 39 -1.46 -10.53 -5.74
CA GLN A 39 -2.54 -10.97 -4.85
C GLN A 39 -3.90 -10.32 -5.19
N GLY A 40 -3.96 -9.51 -6.24
CA GLY A 40 -5.20 -8.92 -6.74
C GLY A 40 -5.74 -7.74 -5.93
N GLY A 41 -4.93 -7.10 -5.07
CA GLY A 41 -5.31 -5.84 -4.43
C GLY A 41 -5.61 -4.75 -5.46
N ASP A 42 -6.76 -4.10 -5.31
CA ASP A 42 -7.19 -3.00 -6.18
C ASP A 42 -6.44 -1.72 -5.83
N LEU A 43 -5.46 -1.36 -6.67
CA LEU A 43 -4.58 -0.23 -6.43
C LEU A 43 -5.34 1.08 -6.30
N ASN A 44 -6.36 1.33 -7.12
CA ASN A 44 -7.09 2.60 -7.08
C ASN A 44 -7.86 2.74 -5.76
N LYS A 45 -8.57 1.69 -5.35
CA LYS A 45 -9.29 1.70 -4.06
C LYS A 45 -8.36 1.85 -2.86
N VAL A 46 -7.17 1.26 -2.93
CA VAL A 46 -6.17 1.40 -1.86
C VAL A 46 -5.66 2.83 -1.82
N LEU A 47 -5.32 3.43 -2.97
CA LEU A 47 -4.84 4.82 -3.04
C LEU A 47 -5.91 5.85 -2.66
N ASP A 48 -7.20 5.54 -2.80
CA ASP A 48 -8.28 6.40 -2.30
C ASP A 48 -8.37 6.41 -0.75
N ILE A 49 -7.69 5.49 -0.06
CA ILE A 49 -7.67 5.37 1.40
C ILE A 49 -6.34 5.87 1.99
N LEU A 50 -5.23 5.62 1.29
CA LEU A 50 -3.89 5.97 1.75
C LEU A 50 -3.63 7.48 1.65
N THR A 51 -2.76 7.97 2.54
CA THR A 51 -2.25 9.34 2.53
C THR A 51 -0.80 9.39 2.01
N GLU A 52 -0.25 10.59 1.86
CA GLU A 52 1.14 10.81 1.43
C GLU A 52 2.20 10.17 2.34
N ASP A 53 1.89 9.99 3.62
CA ASP A 53 2.74 9.30 4.60
C ASP A 53 2.61 7.76 4.59
N ASP A 54 1.75 7.20 3.75
CA ASP A 54 1.49 5.77 3.67
C ASP A 54 2.20 5.10 2.47
N TYR A 55 2.29 3.78 2.50
CA TYR A 55 3.05 3.01 1.51
C TYR A 55 2.24 1.80 1.01
N ILE A 56 2.41 1.47 -0.27
CA ILE A 56 2.07 0.15 -0.81
C ILE A 56 3.30 -0.74 -0.80
N ILE A 57 3.11 -2.05 -0.56
CA ILE A 57 4.18 -3.04 -0.69
C ILE A 57 3.88 -3.93 -1.89
N VAL A 58 4.77 -3.88 -2.88
CA VAL A 58 4.71 -4.69 -4.11
C VAL A 58 5.92 -5.62 -4.16
N GLY A 59 5.66 -6.93 -4.21
CA GLY A 59 6.69 -7.97 -4.24
C GLY A 59 6.78 -8.66 -5.59
N ARG A 60 6.19 -9.86 -5.69
CA ARG A 60 6.23 -10.75 -6.87
C ARG A 60 5.94 -10.05 -8.19
N ASP A 61 4.98 -9.15 -8.17
CA ASP A 61 4.59 -8.40 -9.36
C ASP A 61 5.74 -7.57 -9.96
N ILE A 62 6.71 -7.13 -9.14
CA ILE A 62 7.95 -6.49 -9.60
C ILE A 62 9.04 -7.53 -9.85
N TYR A 63 9.41 -8.35 -8.85
CA TYR A 63 10.63 -9.17 -8.96
C TYR A 63 10.49 -10.41 -9.84
N GLU A 64 9.26 -10.88 -10.14
CA GLU A 64 8.99 -11.96 -11.09
C GLU A 64 8.62 -11.43 -12.48
N SER A 65 8.60 -10.09 -12.67
CA SER A 65 8.34 -9.49 -13.98
C SER A 65 9.49 -9.76 -14.94
N GLU A 66 9.19 -9.86 -16.25
CA GLU A 66 10.21 -9.94 -17.31
C GLU A 66 11.18 -8.75 -17.26
N ASN A 67 10.70 -7.58 -16.83
CA ASN A 67 11.52 -6.38 -16.63
C ASN A 67 11.16 -5.70 -15.29
N PRO A 68 11.84 -6.08 -14.19
CA PRO A 68 11.56 -5.53 -12.86
C PRO A 68 11.71 -4.01 -12.78
N ALA A 69 12.68 -3.42 -13.50
CA ALA A 69 12.90 -1.97 -13.50
C ALA A 69 11.70 -1.23 -14.11
N ASN A 70 11.23 -1.66 -15.29
CA ASN A 70 10.05 -1.09 -15.93
C ASN A 70 8.79 -1.30 -15.07
N ARG A 71 8.68 -2.45 -14.40
CA ARG A 71 7.53 -2.73 -13.54
C ARG A 71 7.51 -1.90 -12.27
N ALA A 72 8.67 -1.62 -11.67
CA ALA A 72 8.79 -0.65 -10.58
C ALA A 72 8.44 0.77 -11.05
N GLU A 73 8.93 1.19 -12.23
CA GLU A 73 8.61 2.49 -12.83
C GLU A 73 7.11 2.68 -13.09
N TYR A 74 6.39 1.63 -13.51
CA TYR A 74 4.94 1.64 -13.64
C TYR A 74 4.24 2.08 -12.34
N TYR A 75 4.60 1.47 -11.20
CA TYR A 75 4.01 1.85 -9.90
C TYR A 75 4.43 3.25 -9.47
N TYR A 76 5.70 3.61 -9.65
CA TYR A 76 6.19 4.95 -9.37
C TYR A 76 5.39 6.03 -10.11
N ASN A 77 5.12 5.82 -11.41
CA ASN A 77 4.37 6.77 -12.21
C ASN A 77 2.91 6.91 -11.76
N ILE A 78 2.26 5.84 -11.31
CA ILE A 78 0.90 5.91 -10.75
C ILE A 78 0.90 6.73 -9.46
N LEU A 79 1.86 6.47 -8.57
CA LEU A 79 1.97 7.18 -7.30
C LEU A 79 2.32 8.66 -7.49
N ARG A 80 3.14 9.01 -8.48
CA ARG A 80 3.53 10.41 -8.78
C ARG A 80 2.38 11.28 -9.31
N LEU A 81 1.33 10.66 -9.85
CA LEU A 81 0.20 11.37 -10.47
C LEU A 81 -0.96 11.62 -9.50
N ARG A 82 -0.81 11.22 -8.23
CA ARG A 82 -1.79 11.43 -7.16
C ARG A 82 -1.19 12.31 -6.07
#